data_AF-A0A3R6XX82-F1
#
_entry.id   AF-A0A3R6XX82-F1
#
_cell.length_a   1.000
_cell.length_b   1.000
_cell.length_c   1.000
_cell.angle_alpha   90.00
_cell.angle_beta   90.00
_cell.angle_gamma   90.00
#
_symmetry.space_group_name_H-M   'P 1'
#
loop_
_entity.id
_entity.type
_entity.pdbx_description
1 polymer ?
#
loop_
_entity_poly.entity_id
_entity_poly.type
_entity_poly.pdbx_seq_one_letter_code
_entity_poly.pdbx_strand_id
1 'polypeptide(L)'
;MKKLREIWNTIFDNEKDRRLMTAGVIALVGICLFILAISPVVGGSPIITLTGGDEIDAECGTTFQDPGVKATVKDEDISNLIETSGSVNTSKLGQYEIEYKVKYKKRKVTKRRVVNVVDHTGPVITLNGDAKVVVPTSIDEYQEPGATAVDACDGDVSSDIKTKMEQVNDYTWKVTYTVKDSHDNESTAEREVCLQDTQAPQITLNGDSDITIKEQEKFEDPGVTAVDDRDGDLTANVTKDGYVDIYRSGTYTITYTVTDSSGNTAQATRNVTVEKVEVNTGDAIYLTFDDGPSSDVTVRILDTLKANGIKATFFICDYDEDKLPIIKRMIDEGHTIGIHGYSHDYSQIYTSVDAFMENINKLKNKLKEDTGYDAFVIRFPGGSSNTVSEKYCQGVMTQLAQRVTDDGLMYMDWNVSSGDAEGNNRPVNLIIGNVTGGFKHGRNNVVLMHDTSAKQTSADALQSIITYGKNNGYSFYPISKDTIPVHHGINN
;
A
#
# COMPACT_ATOMS: atom_id res chain seq x y z
N MET A 1 -19.41 0.15 124.21
CA MET A 1 -18.21 0.51 125.03
C MET A 1 -18.25 -0.01 126.47
N LYS A 2 -19.33 0.17 127.26
CA LYS A 2 -19.38 -0.36 128.65
C LYS A 2 -19.18 -1.89 128.77
N LYS A 3 -19.88 -2.70 127.95
CA LYS A 3 -19.70 -4.18 127.90
C LYS A 3 -18.28 -4.62 127.51
N LEU A 4 -17.64 -3.89 126.59
CA LEU A 4 -16.26 -4.15 126.19
C LEU A 4 -15.28 -3.86 127.33
N ARG A 5 -15.57 -2.85 128.17
CA ARG A 5 -14.79 -2.51 129.37
C ARG A 5 -14.92 -3.58 130.46
N GLU A 6 -16.10 -4.16 130.63
CA GLU A 6 -16.32 -5.26 131.58
C GLU A 6 -15.53 -6.51 131.18
N ILE A 7 -15.63 -6.94 129.91
CA ILE A 7 -14.86 -8.08 129.39
C ILE A 7 -13.35 -7.83 129.50
N TRP A 8 -12.91 -6.60 129.22
CA TRP A 8 -11.51 -6.20 129.36
C TRP A 8 -11.02 -6.24 130.82
N ASN A 9 -11.89 -5.95 131.79
CA ASN A 9 -11.59 -6.06 133.21
C ASN A 9 -11.55 -7.52 133.70
N THR A 10 -12.26 -8.45 133.05
CA THR A 10 -12.30 -9.87 133.45
C THR A 10 -11.14 -10.69 132.89
N ILE A 11 -10.59 -10.30 131.73
CA ILE A 11 -9.56 -11.08 131.03
C ILE A 11 -8.13 -10.72 131.49
N PHE A 12 -7.91 -9.51 131.99
CA PHE A 12 -6.57 -9.03 132.38
C PHE A 12 -6.57 -8.59 133.85
N ASP A 13 -6.30 -9.55 134.74
CA ASP A 13 -6.47 -9.42 136.18
C ASP A 13 -5.35 -8.64 136.88
N ASN A 14 -4.24 -8.37 136.19
CA ASN A 14 -3.14 -7.53 136.67
C ASN A 14 -2.90 -6.33 135.75
N GLU A 15 -2.64 -5.17 136.36
CA GLU A 15 -2.38 -3.89 135.70
C GLU A 15 -1.22 -3.96 134.68
N LYS A 16 -0.24 -4.84 134.91
CA LYS A 16 0.91 -5.05 134.02
C LYS A 16 0.49 -5.60 132.65
N ASP A 17 -0.43 -6.56 132.62
CA ASP A 17 -0.90 -7.21 131.39
C ASP A 17 -1.79 -6.28 130.57
N ARG A 18 -2.56 -5.42 131.26
CA ARG A 18 -3.37 -4.37 130.60
C ARG A 18 -2.47 -3.37 129.88
N ARG A 19 -1.35 -2.97 130.48
CA ARG A 19 -0.40 -2.03 129.84
C ARG A 19 0.29 -2.67 128.64
N LEU A 20 0.69 -3.94 128.72
CA LEU A 20 1.30 -4.68 127.61
C LEU A 20 0.34 -4.87 126.42
N MET A 21 -0.92 -5.25 126.67
CA MET A 21 -1.93 -5.38 125.61
C MET A 21 -2.33 -4.04 124.98
N THR A 22 -2.44 -2.98 125.79
CA THR A 22 -2.74 -1.63 125.26
C THR A 22 -1.57 -1.12 124.42
N ALA A 23 -0.33 -1.35 124.83
CA ALA A 23 0.86 -1.06 124.03
C ALA A 23 0.92 -1.90 122.74
N GLY A 24 0.55 -3.18 122.79
CA GLY A 24 0.50 -4.07 121.64
C GLY A 24 -0.55 -3.69 120.60
N VAL A 25 -1.76 -3.32 121.03
CA VAL A 25 -2.83 -2.85 120.12
C VAL A 25 -2.51 -1.48 119.52
N ILE A 26 -1.92 -0.57 120.31
CA ILE A 26 -1.44 0.73 119.79
C ILE A 26 -0.28 0.53 118.81
N ALA A 27 0.63 -0.42 119.06
CA ALA A 27 1.71 -0.76 118.14
C ALA A 27 1.17 -1.41 116.85
N LEU A 28 0.16 -2.28 116.91
CA LEU A 28 -0.40 -2.94 115.74
C LEU A 28 -1.24 -1.98 114.87
N VAL A 29 -2.06 -1.14 115.49
CA VAL A 29 -2.79 -0.06 114.79
C VAL A 29 -1.80 0.98 114.27
N GLY A 30 -0.75 1.27 115.03
CA GLY A 30 0.38 2.11 114.62
C GLY A 30 1.08 1.55 113.38
N ILE A 31 1.42 0.26 113.34
CA ILE A 31 2.08 -0.41 112.20
C ILE A 31 1.13 -0.51 111.00
N CYS A 32 -0.16 -0.80 111.18
CA CYS A 32 -1.13 -0.79 110.08
C CYS A 32 -1.37 0.61 109.51
N LEU A 33 -1.39 1.65 110.37
CA LEU A 33 -1.44 3.05 109.91
C LEU A 33 -0.09 3.50 109.35
N PHE A 34 1.04 2.95 109.77
CA PHE A 34 2.37 3.23 109.20
C PHE A 34 2.53 2.55 107.82
N ILE A 35 2.03 1.32 107.64
CA ILE A 35 2.02 0.61 106.35
C ILE A 35 1.02 1.25 105.38
N LEU A 36 -0.13 1.75 105.87
CA LEU A 36 -1.07 2.54 105.07
C LEU A 36 -0.63 3.99 104.85
N ALA A 37 0.22 4.57 105.72
CA ALA A 37 0.76 5.93 105.58
C ALA A 37 2.13 5.98 104.85
N ILE A 38 2.75 4.84 104.53
CA ILE A 38 3.92 4.77 103.61
C ILE A 38 3.47 4.52 102.13
N SER A 39 2.16 4.50 101.85
CA SER A 39 1.67 4.73 100.48
C SER A 39 0.74 5.93 100.47
N PRO A 40 1.29 7.11 100.11
CA PRO A 40 1.26 7.43 98.69
C PRO A 40 2.48 8.23 98.22
N VAL A 41 3.65 7.61 98.02
CA VAL A 41 4.75 8.27 97.27
C VAL A 41 5.55 7.30 96.38
N VAL A 42 4.90 6.34 95.75
CA VAL A 42 5.33 5.92 94.41
C VAL A 42 4.34 6.56 93.45
N GLY A 43 4.60 7.83 93.07
CA GLY A 43 4.02 8.36 91.84
C GLY A 43 4.33 7.35 90.72
N GLY A 44 3.39 7.05 89.83
CA GLY A 44 3.69 6.14 88.73
C GLY A 44 4.83 6.75 87.91
N SER A 45 5.82 5.95 87.51
CA SER A 45 6.77 6.44 86.51
C SER A 45 6.01 6.57 85.20
N PRO A 46 6.23 7.66 84.43
CA PRO A 46 5.70 7.74 83.08
C PRO A 46 6.23 6.57 82.24
N ILE A 47 5.37 6.00 81.40
CA ILE A 47 5.71 4.95 80.44
C ILE A 47 5.52 5.54 79.05
N ILE A 48 6.52 5.39 78.17
CA ILE A 48 6.41 5.76 76.75
C ILE A 48 6.20 4.47 75.95
N THR A 49 5.14 4.45 75.15
CA THR A 49 4.78 3.34 74.25
C THR A 49 4.83 3.83 72.81
N LEU A 50 5.63 3.17 71.98
CA LEU A 50 5.71 3.45 70.55
C LEU A 50 4.53 2.79 69.83
N THR A 51 3.95 3.48 68.85
CA THR A 51 3.07 2.85 67.86
C THR A 51 3.96 2.23 66.78
N GLY A 52 3.85 0.93 66.52
CA GLY A 52 4.81 0.22 65.64
C GLY A 52 6.10 -0.18 66.35
N GLY A 53 7.11 -0.60 65.57
CA GLY A 53 8.40 -1.09 66.08
C GLY A 53 9.25 -0.01 66.75
N ASP A 54 10.16 -0.43 67.62
CA ASP A 54 11.28 0.39 68.10
C ASP A 54 12.46 0.41 67.13
N GLU A 55 12.44 -0.45 66.10
CA GLU A 55 13.29 -0.41 64.91
C GLU A 55 12.41 -0.61 63.67
N ILE A 56 12.54 0.28 62.68
CA ILE A 56 11.77 0.23 61.42
C ILE A 56 12.64 0.68 60.25
N ASP A 57 12.28 0.24 59.05
CA ASP A 57 12.93 0.66 57.82
C ASP A 57 12.17 1.81 57.16
N ALA A 58 12.91 2.70 56.51
CA ALA A 58 12.38 3.76 55.67
C ALA A 58 13.05 3.68 54.29
N GLU A 59 12.24 3.67 53.24
CA GLU A 59 12.76 3.65 51.88
C GLU A 59 13.40 5.00 51.57
N CYS A 60 14.61 4.95 51.04
CA CYS A 60 15.38 6.12 50.70
C CYS A 60 14.69 6.99 49.63
N GLY A 61 14.90 8.31 49.72
CA GLY A 61 14.25 9.32 48.87
C GLY A 61 12.74 9.51 49.10
N THR A 62 12.11 8.72 49.97
CA THR A 62 10.69 8.89 50.32
C THR A 62 10.50 9.82 51.53
N THR A 63 9.26 10.24 51.82
CA THR A 63 8.98 11.00 53.05
C THR A 63 8.76 10.03 54.22
N PHE A 64 9.61 10.11 55.24
CA PHE A 64 9.39 9.34 56.48
C PHE A 64 8.26 9.95 57.32
N GLN A 65 7.26 9.13 57.66
CA GLN A 65 6.21 9.48 58.60
C GLN A 65 6.35 8.63 59.87
N ASP A 66 6.54 9.29 61.01
CA ASP A 66 6.60 8.63 62.32
C ASP A 66 5.25 7.94 62.63
N PRO A 67 5.21 6.61 62.86
CA PRO A 67 3.97 5.90 63.16
C PRO A 67 3.25 6.34 64.45
N GLY A 68 3.91 7.11 65.31
CA GLY A 68 3.37 7.71 66.52
C GLY A 68 3.99 7.18 67.81
N VAL A 69 3.72 7.92 68.90
CA VAL A 69 4.15 7.63 70.27
C VAL A 69 3.08 8.09 71.26
N LYS A 70 2.92 7.37 72.37
CA LYS A 70 2.04 7.74 73.51
C LYS A 70 2.78 7.67 74.83
N ALA A 71 2.35 8.45 75.81
CA ALA A 71 2.89 8.39 77.16
C ALA A 71 1.76 8.36 78.21
N THR A 72 1.87 7.48 79.20
CA THR A 72 0.87 7.34 80.28
C THR A 72 1.51 7.30 81.67
N VAL A 73 0.75 7.74 82.68
CA VAL A 73 1.08 7.56 84.11
C VAL A 73 -0.17 7.08 84.83
N LYS A 74 -0.15 5.86 85.40
CA LYS A 74 -1.32 5.29 86.11
C LYS A 74 -2.61 5.41 85.28
N ASP A 75 -2.52 5.04 84.00
CA ASP A 75 -3.62 5.07 83.03
C ASP A 75 -4.13 6.46 82.61
N GLU A 76 -3.52 7.55 83.10
CA GLU A 76 -3.77 8.90 82.57
C GLU A 76 -2.87 9.18 81.35
N ASP A 77 -3.45 9.72 80.27
CA ASP A 77 -2.73 10.16 79.08
C ASP A 77 -1.97 11.46 79.36
N ILE A 78 -0.65 11.40 79.21
CA ILE A 78 0.26 12.53 79.35
C ILE A 78 1.07 12.75 78.07
N SER A 79 0.57 12.31 76.92
CA SER A 79 1.27 12.40 75.63
C SER A 79 1.57 13.84 75.21
N ASN A 80 0.80 14.81 75.72
CA ASN A 80 1.06 16.24 75.57
C ASN A 80 2.37 16.71 76.22
N LEU A 81 2.98 15.89 77.08
CA LEU A 81 4.28 16.15 77.72
C LEU A 81 5.46 15.50 76.99
N ILE A 82 5.23 14.87 75.83
CA ILE A 82 6.29 14.28 75.03
C ILE A 82 7.08 15.39 74.31
N GLU A 83 8.37 15.45 74.60
CA GLU A 83 9.34 16.20 73.84
C GLU A 83 10.03 15.23 72.87
N THR A 84 9.79 15.40 71.56
CA THR A 84 10.46 14.63 70.50
C THR A 84 11.69 15.38 70.03
N SER A 85 12.82 14.68 69.93
CA SER A 85 14.07 15.21 69.38
C SER A 85 14.71 14.19 68.45
N GLY A 86 15.41 14.67 67.42
CA GLY A 86 15.92 13.83 66.34
C GLY A 86 15.12 14.02 65.06
N SER A 87 15.71 13.64 63.93
CA SER A 87 15.11 13.76 62.60
C SER A 87 15.67 12.65 61.71
N VAL A 88 14.83 12.08 60.86
CA VAL A 88 15.24 11.10 59.86
C VAL A 88 15.48 11.82 58.54
N ASN A 89 16.67 11.67 57.98
CA ASN A 89 16.96 12.15 56.63
C ASN A 89 16.93 10.97 55.67
N THR A 90 15.80 10.75 55.02
CA THR A 90 15.61 9.66 54.07
C THR A 90 16.38 9.84 52.77
N SER A 91 17.00 10.99 52.51
CA SER A 91 17.92 11.18 51.37
C SER A 91 19.34 10.66 51.65
N LYS A 92 19.58 10.05 52.82
CA LYS A 92 20.87 9.50 53.19
C LYS A 92 20.67 8.16 53.89
N LEU A 93 21.39 7.15 53.43
CA LEU A 93 21.36 5.83 54.02
C LEU A 93 21.97 5.83 55.42
N GLY A 94 21.49 4.90 56.23
CA GLY A 94 22.00 4.64 57.57
C GLY A 94 20.95 4.75 58.65
N GLN A 95 21.43 4.71 59.88
CA GLN A 95 20.60 4.58 61.07
C GLN A 95 20.33 5.96 61.69
N TYR A 96 19.06 6.28 61.88
CA TYR A 96 18.60 7.51 62.52
C TYR A 96 17.88 7.18 63.81
N GLU A 97 18.01 8.05 64.80
CA GLU A 97 17.32 7.88 66.08
C GLU A 97 16.34 9.03 66.32
N ILE A 98 15.11 8.67 66.66
CA ILE A 98 14.11 9.59 67.20
C ILE A 98 14.01 9.32 68.70
N GLU A 99 14.25 10.34 69.51
CA GLU A 99 14.21 10.26 70.96
C GLU A 99 12.97 10.96 71.51
N TYR A 100 12.19 10.23 72.29
CA TYR A 100 11.00 10.71 72.97
C TYR A 100 11.30 10.84 74.46
N LYS A 101 11.19 12.06 75.00
CA LYS A 101 11.41 12.36 76.41
C LYS A 101 10.13 12.83 77.07
N VAL A 102 9.86 12.33 78.26
CA VAL A 102 8.74 12.79 79.09
C VAL A 102 9.27 13.16 80.46
N LYS A 103 9.04 14.41 80.88
CA LYS A 103 9.31 14.89 82.24
C LYS A 103 8.00 15.05 83.00
N TYR A 104 7.76 14.17 83.97
CA TYR A 104 6.58 14.23 84.83
C TYR A 104 7.00 14.37 86.29
N LYS A 105 6.66 15.52 86.90
CA LYS A 105 7.13 15.92 88.25
C LYS A 105 8.67 15.87 88.33
N LYS A 106 9.23 15.04 89.22
CA LYS A 106 10.68 14.85 89.40
C LYS A 106 11.27 13.72 88.55
N ARG A 107 10.47 13.01 87.74
CA ARG A 107 10.90 11.85 86.96
C ARG A 107 11.05 12.21 85.48
N LYS A 108 12.05 11.59 84.84
CA LYS A 108 12.30 11.68 83.41
C LYS A 108 12.39 10.26 82.86
N VAL A 109 11.71 10.00 81.75
CA VAL A 109 11.85 8.75 80.99
C VAL A 109 12.14 9.08 79.54
N THR A 110 12.81 8.13 78.89
CA THR A 110 13.27 8.29 77.52
C THR A 110 13.10 6.97 76.80
N LYS A 111 12.58 7.01 75.58
CA LYS A 111 12.49 5.88 74.66
C LYS A 111 13.01 6.35 73.31
N ARG A 112 13.65 5.45 72.57
CA ARG A 112 14.21 5.73 71.24
C ARG A 112 13.50 4.84 70.23
N ARG A 113 13.32 5.36 69.02
CA ARG A 113 13.05 4.59 67.82
C ARG A 113 14.24 4.71 66.89
N VAL A 114 14.71 3.58 66.41
CA VAL A 114 15.68 3.46 65.33
C VAL A 114 14.93 3.43 64.00
N VAL A 115 15.39 4.21 63.04
CA VAL A 115 14.91 4.19 61.66
C VAL A 115 16.10 3.89 60.75
N ASN A 116 16.08 2.74 60.08
CA ASN A 116 17.09 2.34 59.11
C ASN A 116 16.65 2.85 57.73
N VAL A 117 17.36 3.82 57.18
CA VAL A 117 17.14 4.24 55.79
C VAL A 117 17.88 3.25 54.91
N VAL A 118 17.11 2.53 54.10
CA VAL A 118 17.55 1.41 53.24
C VAL A 118 17.08 1.67 51.81
N ASP A 119 17.68 0.93 50.87
CA ASP A 119 17.43 1.05 49.44
C ASP A 119 17.08 -0.32 48.83
N HIS A 120 15.86 -0.43 48.35
CA HIS A 120 15.31 -1.62 47.70
C HIS A 120 14.76 -1.32 46.29
N THR A 121 14.95 -0.10 45.80
CA THR A 121 14.38 0.34 44.53
C THR A 121 15.48 0.56 43.51
N GLY A 122 15.37 -0.11 42.35
CA GLY A 122 16.34 0.12 41.27
C GLY A 122 16.22 1.52 40.65
N PRO A 123 17.27 1.99 39.95
CA PRO A 123 17.28 3.29 39.31
C PRO A 123 16.18 3.45 38.26
N VAL A 124 15.71 4.68 38.03
CA VAL A 124 14.77 4.98 36.94
C VAL A 124 15.54 5.33 35.67
N ILE A 125 15.44 4.48 34.64
CA ILE A 125 16.04 4.74 33.32
C ILE A 125 15.10 5.60 32.47
N THR A 126 15.63 6.66 31.88
CA THR A 126 14.95 7.51 30.89
C THR A 126 15.72 7.45 29.57
N LEU A 127 15.06 7.02 28.48
CA LEU A 127 15.67 6.96 27.16
C LEU A 127 15.89 8.37 26.59
N ASN A 128 17.03 8.61 25.96
CA ASN A 128 17.26 9.84 25.21
C ASN A 128 16.59 9.68 23.83
N GLY A 129 15.38 10.21 23.65
CA GLY A 129 14.61 10.05 22.42
C GLY A 129 13.70 8.82 22.41
N ASP A 130 13.17 8.46 21.24
CA ASP A 130 12.05 7.53 21.14
C ASP A 130 12.41 6.07 21.49
N ALA A 131 11.45 5.34 22.05
CA ALA A 131 11.59 3.90 22.32
C ALA A 131 11.53 3.04 21.04
N LYS A 132 11.02 3.60 19.93
CA LYS A 132 11.03 2.97 18.60
C LYS A 132 11.59 3.95 17.58
N VAL A 133 12.63 3.56 16.87
CA VAL A 133 13.31 4.37 15.86
C VAL A 133 13.25 3.63 14.53
N VAL A 134 12.86 4.33 13.47
CA VAL A 134 12.92 3.80 12.09
C VAL A 134 14.06 4.50 11.37
N VAL A 135 14.96 3.72 10.78
CA VAL A 135 16.10 4.25 10.03
C VAL A 135 16.18 3.56 8.67
N PRO A 136 16.66 4.25 7.63
CA PRO A 136 16.79 3.63 6.32
C PRO A 136 17.83 2.51 6.37
N THR A 137 17.63 1.47 5.56
CA THR A 137 18.62 0.39 5.38
C THR A 137 19.98 0.88 4.85
N SER A 138 20.01 2.07 4.25
CA SER A 138 21.20 2.69 3.66
C SER A 138 22.09 3.45 4.65
N ILE A 139 21.84 3.39 5.97
CA ILE A 139 22.70 4.06 6.95
C ILE A 139 24.05 3.35 7.07
N ASP A 140 25.14 4.12 7.10
CA ASP A 140 26.48 3.58 7.35
C ASP A 140 26.64 3.13 8.81
N GLU A 141 26.11 3.92 9.76
CA GLU A 141 26.20 3.65 11.19
C GLU A 141 24.99 4.21 11.95
N TYR A 142 24.42 3.43 12.86
CA TYR A 142 23.40 3.90 13.78
C TYR A 142 24.06 4.53 15.01
N GLN A 143 23.89 5.85 15.18
CA GLN A 143 24.34 6.56 16.38
C GLN A 143 23.28 6.44 17.47
N GLU A 144 23.60 5.67 18.51
CA GLU A 144 22.72 5.38 19.65
C GLU A 144 22.65 6.59 20.62
N PRO A 145 21.48 7.27 20.76
CA PRO A 145 21.30 8.40 21.68
C PRO A 145 21.59 8.13 23.17
N GLY A 146 21.60 6.87 23.58
CA GLY A 146 21.77 6.42 24.95
C GLY A 146 20.53 6.62 25.83
N ALA A 147 20.76 6.59 27.13
CA ALA A 147 19.77 6.81 28.18
C ALA A 147 20.44 7.47 29.39
N THR A 148 19.64 8.04 30.29
CA THR A 148 20.06 8.51 31.61
C THR A 148 19.40 7.69 32.69
N ALA A 149 20.01 7.59 33.87
CA ALA A 149 19.45 6.87 35.00
C ALA A 149 19.62 7.66 36.30
N VAL A 150 18.55 7.78 37.07
CA VAL A 150 18.56 8.43 38.38
C VAL A 150 17.98 7.49 39.42
N ASP A 151 18.71 7.33 40.51
CA ASP A 151 18.28 6.63 41.71
C ASP A 151 17.98 7.62 42.85
N ALA A 152 17.09 7.22 43.75
CA ALA A 152 16.64 8.03 44.87
C ALA A 152 17.73 8.28 45.94
N CYS A 153 18.67 7.34 46.12
CA CYS A 153 19.80 7.42 47.04
C CYS A 153 21.11 7.81 46.36
N ASP A 154 21.40 7.17 45.24
CA ASP A 154 22.69 7.29 44.55
C ASP A 154 22.71 8.51 43.61
N GLY A 155 21.54 9.09 43.33
CA GLY A 155 21.42 10.24 42.44
C GLY A 155 21.64 9.83 40.99
N ASP A 156 22.47 10.56 40.25
CA ASP A 156 22.76 10.25 38.84
C ASP A 156 23.72 9.07 38.73
N VAL A 157 23.20 7.94 38.23
CA VAL A 157 23.94 6.70 37.97
C VAL A 157 24.07 6.42 36.46
N SER A 158 23.90 7.45 35.62
CA SER A 158 23.92 7.31 34.17
C SER A 158 25.25 6.75 33.63
N SER A 159 26.37 7.00 34.31
CA SER A 159 27.68 6.47 33.91
C SER A 159 27.81 4.95 34.03
N ASP A 160 26.95 4.32 34.82
CA ASP A 160 26.99 2.88 35.10
C ASP A 160 26.03 2.08 34.21
N ILE A 161 25.31 2.75 33.30
CA ILE A 161 24.45 2.11 32.31
C ILE A 161 25.29 1.21 31.41
N LYS A 162 24.90 -0.06 31.33
CA LYS A 162 25.42 -1.04 30.39
C LYS A 162 24.44 -1.18 29.24
N THR A 163 24.95 -1.06 28.02
CA THR A 163 24.16 -1.17 26.79
C THR A 163 24.49 -2.47 26.06
N LYS A 164 23.46 -3.19 25.62
CA LYS A 164 23.57 -4.40 24.81
C LYS A 164 22.70 -4.27 23.58
N MET A 165 23.25 -4.48 22.39
CA MET A 165 22.52 -4.43 21.13
C MET A 165 22.46 -5.83 20.50
N GLU A 166 21.25 -6.28 20.16
CA GLU A 166 21.00 -7.61 19.62
C GLU A 166 20.11 -7.55 18.38
N GLN A 167 20.45 -8.32 17.36
CA GLN A 167 19.63 -8.45 16.17
C GLN A 167 18.46 -9.39 16.45
N VAL A 168 17.23 -8.92 16.23
CA VAL A 168 15.99 -9.71 16.40
C VAL A 168 15.64 -10.41 15.10
N ASN A 169 15.77 -9.72 13.97
CA ASN A 169 15.62 -10.24 12.62
C ASN A 169 16.37 -9.33 11.63
N ASP A 170 16.28 -9.60 10.33
CA ASP A 170 17.00 -8.84 9.27
C ASP A 170 16.69 -7.33 9.26
N TYR A 171 15.57 -6.91 9.85
CA TYR A 171 15.06 -5.54 9.85
C TYR A 171 14.89 -4.94 11.24
N THR A 172 15.20 -5.65 12.31
CA THR A 172 14.93 -5.15 13.67
C THR A 172 16.06 -5.49 14.62
N TRP A 173 16.53 -4.45 15.30
CA TRP A 173 17.50 -4.53 16.38
C TRP A 173 16.85 -4.09 17.68
N LYS A 174 17.28 -4.70 18.78
CA LYS A 174 16.87 -4.34 20.14
C LYS A 174 18.10 -3.84 20.89
N VAL A 175 17.98 -2.68 21.51
CA VAL A 175 18.97 -2.10 22.42
C VAL A 175 18.43 -2.19 23.84
N THR A 176 19.11 -2.92 24.71
CA THR A 176 18.77 -3.07 26.12
C THR A 176 19.73 -2.26 26.97
N TYR A 177 19.18 -1.43 27.85
CA TYR A 177 19.90 -0.67 28.87
C TYR A 177 19.70 -1.36 30.21
N THR A 178 20.79 -1.60 30.93
CA THR A 178 20.76 -2.18 32.27
C THR A 178 21.63 -1.35 33.20
N VAL A 179 21.10 -0.95 34.34
CA VAL A 179 21.85 -0.22 35.37
C VAL A 179 21.52 -0.80 36.73
N LYS A 180 22.53 -0.82 37.59
CA LYS A 180 22.40 -1.17 39.00
C LYS A 180 22.80 0.00 39.86
N ASP A 181 22.15 0.15 40.99
CA ASP A 181 22.57 1.07 42.04
C ASP A 181 23.71 0.47 42.90
N SER A 182 24.10 1.18 43.97
CA SER A 182 25.14 0.72 44.90
C SER A 182 24.71 -0.43 45.82
N HIS A 183 23.42 -0.80 45.81
CA HIS A 183 22.79 -1.87 46.60
C HIS A 183 22.38 -3.08 45.76
N ASP A 184 22.86 -3.15 44.52
CA ASP A 184 22.57 -4.22 43.55
C ASP A 184 21.11 -4.27 43.06
N ASN A 185 20.26 -3.26 43.33
CA ASN A 185 18.94 -3.21 42.70
C ASN A 185 19.10 -2.84 41.22
N GLU A 186 18.43 -3.58 40.34
CA GLU A 186 18.62 -3.50 38.89
C GLU A 186 17.36 -3.00 38.18
N SER A 187 17.56 -2.15 37.17
CA SER A 187 16.52 -1.72 36.24
C SER A 187 16.93 -1.95 34.79
N THR A 188 15.93 -2.17 33.93
CA THR A 188 16.13 -2.33 32.49
C THR A 188 15.15 -1.51 31.66
N ALA A 189 15.62 -0.98 30.54
CA ALA A 189 14.80 -0.34 29.51
C ALA A 189 15.21 -0.82 28.12
N GLU A 190 14.31 -0.73 27.14
CA GLU A 190 14.56 -1.22 25.78
C GLU A 190 14.21 -0.17 24.72
N ARG A 191 15.00 -0.14 23.65
CA ARG A 191 14.70 0.56 22.39
C ARG A 191 14.67 -0.43 21.23
N GLU A 192 13.69 -0.27 20.36
CA GLU A 192 13.57 -0.99 19.09
C GLU A 192 14.06 -0.11 17.94
N VAL A 193 14.96 -0.63 17.11
CA VAL A 193 15.46 0.05 15.91
C VAL A 193 15.05 -0.78 14.69
N CYS A 194 14.17 -0.22 13.86
CA CYS A 194 13.65 -0.87 12.66
C CYS A 194 14.36 -0.31 11.42
N LEU A 195 14.97 -1.19 10.63
CA LEU A 195 15.49 -0.86 9.31
C LEU A 195 14.32 -0.88 8.32
N GLN A 196 14.15 0.21 7.57
CA GLN A 196 13.18 0.30 6.50
C GLN A 196 13.90 0.53 5.18
N ASP A 197 13.58 -0.28 4.18
CA ASP A 197 14.01 0.02 2.84
C ASP A 197 13.17 1.15 2.26
N THR A 198 13.86 2.16 1.75
CA THR A 198 13.26 3.38 1.18
C THR A 198 13.78 3.65 -0.21
N GLN A 199 14.68 2.80 -0.73
CA GLN A 199 15.26 2.98 -2.03
C GLN A 199 14.32 2.37 -3.07
N ALA A 200 13.99 3.16 -4.09
CA ALA A 200 13.19 2.65 -5.20
C ALA A 200 14.07 1.86 -6.19
N PRO A 201 13.52 0.83 -6.85
CA PRO A 201 14.23 0.07 -7.86
C PRO A 201 14.67 0.95 -9.04
N GLN A 202 15.65 0.49 -9.81
CA GLN A 202 16.17 1.18 -10.99
C GLN A 202 15.79 0.42 -12.25
N ILE A 203 15.02 1.06 -13.14
CA ILE A 203 14.67 0.53 -14.47
C ILE A 203 15.66 1.05 -15.52
N THR A 204 16.20 0.16 -16.33
CA THR A 204 17.05 0.49 -17.50
C THR A 204 16.35 0.03 -18.78
N LEU A 205 16.17 0.94 -19.74
CA LEU A 205 15.62 0.59 -21.05
C LEU A 205 16.64 -0.20 -21.86
N ASN A 206 16.20 -1.27 -22.54
CA ASN A 206 17.02 -1.92 -23.56
C ASN A 206 16.94 -1.06 -24.83
N GLY A 207 18.03 -0.44 -25.25
CA GLY A 207 18.04 0.47 -26.41
C GLY A 207 17.36 1.82 -26.13
N ASP A 208 16.95 2.52 -27.20
CA ASP A 208 16.66 3.95 -27.14
C ASP A 208 15.33 4.30 -26.44
N SER A 209 15.31 5.39 -25.68
CA SER A 209 14.09 5.94 -25.06
C SER A 209 13.09 6.47 -26.08
N ASP A 210 13.59 6.90 -27.24
CA ASP A 210 12.80 7.48 -28.33
C ASP A 210 13.08 6.70 -29.62
N ILE A 211 12.04 6.10 -30.17
CA ILE A 211 12.12 5.28 -31.40
C ILE A 211 11.22 5.92 -32.46
N THR A 212 11.73 6.06 -33.68
CA THR A 212 10.94 6.51 -34.84
C THR A 212 10.73 5.36 -35.82
N ILE A 213 9.48 5.15 -36.22
CA ILE A 213 9.06 4.22 -37.26
C ILE A 213 8.12 4.92 -38.23
N LYS A 214 7.95 4.41 -39.43
CA LYS A 214 6.90 4.88 -40.35
C LYS A 214 5.60 4.13 -40.13
N GLU A 215 4.48 4.71 -40.56
CA GLU A 215 3.19 4.02 -40.57
C GLU A 215 3.32 2.64 -41.24
N GLN A 216 2.77 1.62 -40.57
CA GLN A 216 2.78 0.20 -40.93
C GLN A 216 4.14 -0.51 -40.85
N GLU A 217 5.21 0.16 -40.40
CA GLU A 217 6.44 -0.53 -40.01
C GLU A 217 6.21 -1.29 -38.70
N LYS A 218 6.69 -2.53 -38.65
CA LYS A 218 6.54 -3.37 -37.45
C LYS A 218 7.35 -2.77 -36.31
N PHE A 219 6.71 -2.55 -35.17
CA PHE A 219 7.37 -2.18 -33.91
C PHE A 219 7.51 -3.42 -33.02
N GLU A 220 8.75 -3.73 -32.63
CA GLU A 220 9.05 -4.72 -31.59
C GLU A 220 9.68 -3.97 -30.40
N ASP A 221 9.06 -4.10 -29.23
CA ASP A 221 9.57 -3.46 -28.01
C ASP A 221 10.84 -4.18 -27.52
N PRO A 222 12.00 -3.48 -27.43
CA PRO A 222 13.23 -4.06 -26.91
C PRO A 222 13.16 -4.47 -25.42
N GLY A 223 12.15 -4.00 -24.68
CA GLY A 223 11.94 -4.29 -23.27
C GLY A 223 12.85 -3.47 -22.35
N VAL A 224 12.98 -3.93 -21.11
CA VAL A 224 13.73 -3.26 -20.03
C VAL A 224 14.36 -4.30 -19.10
N THR A 225 15.29 -3.87 -18.25
CA THR A 225 15.75 -4.58 -17.05
C THR A 225 15.46 -3.74 -15.80
N ALA A 226 15.27 -4.39 -14.65
CA ALA A 226 15.07 -3.69 -13.38
C ALA A 226 15.90 -4.33 -12.26
N VAL A 227 16.59 -3.51 -11.47
CA VAL A 227 17.39 -3.97 -10.32
C VAL A 227 17.12 -3.12 -9.09
N ASP A 228 17.23 -3.75 -7.93
CA ASP A 228 17.13 -3.13 -6.62
C ASP A 228 18.32 -3.55 -5.74
N ASP A 229 18.75 -2.72 -4.81
CA ASP A 229 19.92 -3.01 -3.96
C ASP A 229 19.65 -4.10 -2.92
N ARG A 230 18.38 -4.38 -2.58
CA ARG A 230 17.99 -5.40 -1.60
C ARG A 230 17.28 -6.58 -2.25
N ASP A 231 16.40 -6.32 -3.21
CA ASP A 231 15.64 -7.36 -3.90
C ASP A 231 16.38 -7.98 -5.10
N GLY A 232 17.46 -7.35 -5.58
CA GLY A 232 18.25 -7.86 -6.71
C GLY A 232 17.54 -7.65 -8.05
N ASP A 233 17.50 -8.67 -8.91
CA ASP A 233 16.89 -8.57 -10.26
C ASP A 233 15.36 -8.68 -10.19
N LEU A 234 14.70 -7.56 -10.51
CA LEU A 234 13.24 -7.42 -10.54
C LEU A 234 12.68 -7.41 -11.97
N THR A 235 13.47 -7.72 -12.99
CA THR A 235 13.08 -7.59 -14.41
C THR A 235 11.79 -8.34 -14.73
N ALA A 236 11.59 -9.53 -14.16
CA ALA A 236 10.38 -10.34 -14.39
C ALA A 236 9.11 -9.74 -13.77
N ASN A 237 9.25 -8.81 -12.81
CA ASN A 237 8.15 -8.17 -12.11
C ASN A 237 7.73 -6.84 -12.75
N VAL A 238 8.43 -6.41 -13.81
CA VAL A 238 8.08 -5.20 -14.53
C VAL A 238 6.74 -5.37 -15.23
N THR A 239 5.83 -4.45 -14.96
CA THR A 239 4.57 -4.32 -15.70
C THR A 239 4.71 -3.28 -16.81
N LYS A 240 4.02 -3.51 -17.92
CA LYS A 240 4.02 -2.64 -19.10
C LYS A 240 2.60 -2.13 -19.36
N ASP A 241 2.47 -0.82 -19.52
CA ASP A 241 1.25 -0.15 -19.94
C ASP A 241 1.48 0.69 -21.20
N GLY A 242 0.44 0.85 -22.01
CA GLY A 242 0.50 1.54 -23.31
C GLY A 242 0.69 0.61 -24.51
N TYR A 243 0.29 1.11 -25.68
CA TYR A 243 0.40 0.42 -26.97
C TYR A 243 0.81 1.41 -28.06
N VAL A 244 1.44 0.91 -29.12
CA VAL A 244 1.84 1.70 -30.29
C VAL A 244 0.89 1.36 -31.44
N ASP A 245 0.10 2.33 -31.90
CA ASP A 245 -0.73 2.18 -33.10
C ASP A 245 0.09 2.51 -34.34
N ILE A 246 0.67 1.49 -34.96
CA ILE A 246 1.51 1.66 -36.15
C ILE A 246 0.73 2.17 -37.37
N TYR A 247 -0.60 2.25 -37.34
CA TYR A 247 -1.42 2.74 -38.46
C TYR A 247 -1.76 4.22 -38.37
N ARG A 248 -1.39 4.86 -37.27
CA ARG A 248 -1.70 6.26 -37.02
C ARG A 248 -0.40 6.98 -36.71
N SER A 249 -0.05 7.94 -37.55
CA SER A 249 1.03 8.85 -37.21
C SER A 249 0.73 9.59 -35.90
N GLY A 250 1.74 9.68 -35.04
CA GLY A 250 1.58 10.13 -33.67
C GLY A 250 2.75 9.68 -32.80
N THR A 251 2.78 10.15 -31.56
CA THR A 251 3.73 9.66 -30.56
C THR A 251 2.98 8.85 -29.52
N TYR A 252 3.42 7.61 -29.32
CA TYR A 252 2.87 6.64 -28.39
C TYR A 252 3.84 6.43 -27.25
N THR A 253 3.34 6.43 -26.02
CA THR A 253 4.19 6.23 -24.83
C THR A 253 3.90 4.86 -24.23
N ILE A 254 4.96 4.09 -24.01
CA ILE A 254 4.96 2.86 -23.23
C ILE A 254 5.52 3.20 -21.85
N THR A 255 4.81 2.81 -20.79
CA THR A 255 5.22 3.03 -19.39
C THR A 255 5.56 1.68 -18.76
N TYR A 256 6.77 1.57 -18.21
CA TYR A 256 7.22 0.42 -17.43
C TYR A 256 7.16 0.77 -15.95
N THR A 257 6.56 -0.09 -15.14
CA THR A 257 6.44 0.11 -13.68
C THR A 257 6.91 -1.13 -12.94
N VAL A 258 7.70 -0.96 -11.89
CA VAL A 258 8.13 -2.03 -10.99
C VAL A 258 8.09 -1.56 -9.54
N THR A 259 7.69 -2.45 -8.64
CA THR A 259 7.61 -2.23 -7.20
C THR A 259 8.42 -3.31 -6.50
N ASP A 260 9.23 -2.92 -5.53
CA ASP A 260 10.06 -3.83 -4.72
C ASP A 260 9.25 -4.53 -3.61
N SER A 261 9.89 -5.36 -2.79
CA SER A 261 9.22 -6.07 -1.69
C SER A 261 8.80 -5.16 -0.53
N SER A 262 9.40 -3.97 -0.42
CA SER A 262 9.16 -2.97 0.61
C SER A 262 8.11 -1.93 0.21
N GLY A 263 7.61 -1.99 -1.03
CA GLY A 263 6.59 -1.11 -1.58
C GLY A 263 7.12 0.12 -2.32
N ASN A 264 8.44 0.29 -2.47
CA ASN A 264 9.00 1.39 -3.26
C ASN A 264 8.82 1.11 -4.75
N THR A 265 8.45 2.14 -5.51
CA THR A 265 8.06 1.99 -6.93
C THR A 265 8.89 2.90 -7.82
N ALA A 266 9.24 2.41 -9.00
CA ALA A 266 9.91 3.16 -10.05
C ALA A 266 9.20 3.05 -11.39
N GLN A 267 9.37 4.07 -12.23
CA GLN A 267 8.80 4.14 -13.57
C GLN A 267 9.83 4.61 -14.60
N ALA A 268 9.74 4.06 -15.80
CA ALA A 268 10.46 4.53 -16.98
C ALA A 268 9.50 4.54 -18.18
N THR A 269 9.76 5.41 -19.16
CA THR A 269 8.92 5.52 -20.35
C THR A 269 9.74 5.37 -21.63
N ARG A 270 9.09 4.84 -22.68
CA ARG A 270 9.61 4.83 -24.05
C ARG A 270 8.61 5.51 -24.97
N ASN A 271 9.06 6.47 -25.74
CA ASN A 271 8.25 7.13 -26.76
C ASN A 271 8.51 6.50 -28.13
N VAL A 272 7.44 6.23 -28.87
CA VAL A 272 7.50 5.70 -30.22
C VAL A 272 6.77 6.66 -31.14
N THR A 273 7.51 7.35 -32.00
CA THR A 273 6.97 8.25 -33.01
C THR A 273 6.71 7.48 -34.29
N VAL A 274 5.44 7.42 -34.68
CA VAL A 274 4.99 6.89 -35.96
C VAL A 274 4.89 8.06 -36.94
N GLU A 275 5.74 8.05 -37.96
CA GLU A 275 5.76 9.06 -39.02
C GLU A 275 4.82 8.69 -40.17
N LYS A 276 4.14 9.70 -40.70
CA LYS A 276 3.24 9.54 -41.83
C LYS A 276 4.01 9.14 -43.09
N VAL A 277 3.50 8.15 -43.82
CA VAL A 277 4.03 7.81 -45.15
C VAL A 277 3.38 8.73 -46.18
N GLU A 278 4.18 9.58 -46.84
CA GLU A 278 3.67 10.42 -47.93
C GLU A 278 3.27 9.54 -49.13
N VAL A 279 1.98 9.56 -49.48
CA VAL A 279 1.45 8.80 -50.61
C VAL A 279 1.55 9.67 -51.86
N ASN A 280 2.22 9.16 -52.90
CA ASN A 280 2.26 9.85 -54.19
C ASN A 280 0.91 9.65 -54.90
N THR A 281 0.04 10.66 -54.82
CA THR A 281 -1.37 10.60 -55.24
C THR A 281 -1.59 10.56 -56.77
N GLY A 282 -0.51 10.60 -57.56
CA GLY A 282 -0.58 10.57 -59.02
C GLY A 282 -0.75 9.18 -59.63
N ASP A 283 -0.18 8.11 -59.05
CA ASP A 283 -0.10 6.80 -59.71
C ASP A 283 -0.32 5.64 -58.72
N ALA A 284 -1.16 5.89 -57.71
CA ALA A 284 -1.48 4.91 -56.68
C ALA A 284 -2.50 3.87 -57.17
N ILE A 285 -2.26 2.61 -56.85
CA ILE A 285 -3.23 1.51 -56.92
C ILE A 285 -3.59 1.10 -55.48
N TYR A 286 -4.87 1.17 -55.17
CA TYR A 286 -5.46 0.64 -53.96
C TYR A 286 -6.18 -0.66 -54.32
N LEU A 287 -5.53 -1.80 -54.07
CA LEU A 287 -6.17 -3.10 -54.18
C LEU A 287 -7.14 -3.26 -53.00
N THR A 288 -8.42 -3.48 -53.30
CA THR A 288 -9.45 -3.65 -52.29
C THR A 288 -10.23 -4.94 -52.50
N PHE A 289 -10.50 -5.66 -51.41
CA PHE A 289 -11.15 -6.96 -51.42
C PHE A 289 -12.38 -6.94 -50.51
N ASP A 290 -13.55 -7.23 -51.07
CA ASP A 290 -14.83 -7.22 -50.37
C ASP A 290 -15.30 -8.65 -50.04
N ASP A 291 -16.17 -8.73 -49.03
CA ASP A 291 -16.97 -9.89 -48.59
C ASP A 291 -16.21 -10.99 -47.82
N GLY A 292 -14.88 -10.92 -47.72
CA GLY A 292 -14.08 -11.82 -46.89
C GLY A 292 -14.23 -11.62 -45.37
N PRO A 293 -13.47 -12.35 -44.54
CA PRO A 293 -12.42 -13.29 -44.94
C PRO A 293 -12.93 -14.72 -45.23
N SER A 294 -12.29 -15.40 -46.17
CA SER A 294 -12.43 -16.83 -46.44
C SER A 294 -11.13 -17.59 -46.14
N SER A 295 -11.25 -18.84 -45.67
CA SER A 295 -10.11 -19.65 -45.24
C SER A 295 -9.15 -20.08 -46.36
N ASP A 296 -9.48 -19.80 -47.61
CA ASP A 296 -8.67 -20.17 -48.79
C ASP A 296 -8.32 -18.94 -49.63
N VAL A 297 -9.32 -18.27 -50.23
CA VAL A 297 -9.09 -17.16 -51.16
C VAL A 297 -8.39 -15.99 -50.48
N THR A 298 -8.81 -15.58 -49.29
CA THR A 298 -8.15 -14.52 -48.52
C THR A 298 -6.71 -14.87 -48.17
N VAL A 299 -6.45 -16.12 -47.76
CA VAL A 299 -5.10 -16.60 -47.41
C VAL A 299 -4.18 -16.52 -48.62
N ARG A 300 -4.63 -16.99 -49.79
CA ARG A 300 -3.88 -16.96 -51.05
C ARG A 300 -3.61 -15.53 -51.52
N ILE A 301 -4.56 -14.61 -51.30
CA ILE A 301 -4.38 -13.17 -51.55
C ILE A 301 -3.29 -12.63 -50.64
N LEU A 302 -3.37 -12.84 -49.32
CA LEU A 302 -2.36 -12.40 -48.36
C LEU A 302 -0.96 -12.93 -48.69
N ASP A 303 -0.84 -14.21 -49.07
CA ASP A 303 0.42 -14.81 -49.52
C ASP A 303 1.01 -14.08 -50.73
N THR A 304 0.17 -13.75 -51.71
CA THR A 304 0.58 -13.02 -52.91
C THR A 304 1.01 -11.59 -52.57
N LEU A 305 0.25 -10.89 -51.72
CA LEU A 305 0.58 -9.52 -51.29
C LEU A 305 1.92 -9.49 -50.55
N LYS A 306 2.11 -10.40 -49.60
CA LYS A 306 3.35 -10.58 -48.84
C LYS A 306 4.56 -10.87 -49.73
N ALA A 307 4.41 -11.81 -50.66
CA ALA A 307 5.48 -12.16 -51.62
C ALA A 307 5.90 -10.96 -52.50
N ASN A 308 5.00 -9.99 -52.69
CA ASN A 308 5.27 -8.78 -53.47
C ASN A 308 5.66 -7.57 -52.62
N GLY A 309 5.68 -7.70 -51.29
CA GLY A 309 5.97 -6.60 -50.38
C GLY A 309 4.96 -5.46 -50.47
N ILE A 310 3.69 -5.75 -50.79
CA ILE A 310 2.64 -4.73 -50.93
C ILE A 310 1.54 -4.90 -49.88
N LYS A 311 0.88 -3.79 -49.55
CA LYS A 311 -0.27 -3.76 -48.65
C LYS A 311 -1.54 -3.45 -49.44
N ALA A 312 -2.70 -3.78 -48.87
CA ALA A 312 -4.00 -3.70 -49.51
C ALA A 312 -5.08 -3.37 -48.49
N THR A 313 -6.33 -3.24 -48.92
CA THR A 313 -7.48 -3.02 -48.04
C THR A 313 -8.49 -4.15 -48.15
N PHE A 314 -8.95 -4.67 -47.01
CA PHE A 314 -9.97 -5.71 -46.93
C PHE A 314 -11.22 -5.13 -46.29
N PHE A 315 -12.31 -5.03 -47.05
CA PHE A 315 -13.63 -4.67 -46.55
C PHE A 315 -14.33 -5.94 -46.07
N ILE A 316 -14.19 -6.23 -44.78
CA ILE A 316 -14.62 -7.51 -44.21
C ILE A 316 -16.11 -7.50 -43.87
N CYS A 317 -16.69 -8.70 -43.93
CA CYS A 317 -17.96 -9.06 -43.33
C CYS A 317 -17.75 -9.76 -41.97
N ASP A 318 -18.81 -10.34 -41.39
CA ASP A 318 -18.71 -11.08 -40.13
C ASP A 318 -17.69 -12.24 -40.20
N TYR A 319 -17.04 -12.50 -39.06
CA TYR A 319 -16.04 -13.53 -38.92
C TYR A 319 -16.15 -14.23 -37.54
N ASP A 320 -15.94 -15.53 -37.57
CA ASP A 320 -15.92 -16.42 -36.41
C ASP A 320 -14.48 -16.60 -35.87
N GLU A 321 -14.36 -17.40 -34.81
CA GLU A 321 -13.06 -17.69 -34.17
C GLU A 321 -12.06 -18.35 -35.13
N ASP A 322 -12.53 -19.18 -36.07
CA ASP A 322 -11.70 -19.84 -37.07
C ASP A 322 -11.06 -18.85 -38.06
N LYS A 323 -11.71 -17.72 -38.30
CA LYS A 323 -11.24 -16.64 -39.19
C LYS A 323 -10.44 -15.56 -38.45
N LEU A 324 -10.54 -15.48 -37.12
CA LEU A 324 -9.79 -14.48 -36.33
C LEU A 324 -8.27 -14.52 -36.60
N PRO A 325 -7.60 -15.68 -36.78
CA PRO A 325 -6.19 -15.71 -37.17
C PRO A 325 -5.90 -15.03 -38.51
N ILE A 326 -6.84 -15.06 -39.46
CA ILE A 326 -6.70 -14.39 -40.76
C ILE A 326 -6.82 -12.87 -40.58
N ILE A 327 -7.76 -12.41 -39.75
CA ILE A 327 -7.89 -10.99 -39.37
C ILE A 327 -6.61 -10.49 -38.70
N LYS A 328 -6.09 -11.24 -37.71
CA LYS A 328 -4.81 -10.90 -37.06
C LYS A 328 -3.66 -10.86 -38.06
N ARG A 329 -3.61 -11.80 -39.01
CA ARG A 329 -2.63 -11.78 -40.10
C ARG A 329 -2.75 -10.53 -40.98
N MET A 330 -3.96 -10.07 -41.31
CA MET A 330 -4.14 -8.81 -42.06
C MET A 330 -3.52 -7.63 -41.32
N ILE A 331 -3.74 -7.55 -40.00
CA ILE A 331 -3.18 -6.53 -39.12
C ILE A 331 -1.65 -6.69 -39.08
N ASP A 332 -1.13 -7.83 -38.66
CA ASP A 332 0.32 -8.08 -38.51
C ASP A 332 1.10 -7.84 -39.80
N GLU A 333 0.48 -8.12 -40.96
CA GLU A 333 1.08 -7.89 -42.28
C GLU A 333 0.86 -6.46 -42.80
N GLY A 334 0.21 -5.56 -42.05
CA GLY A 334 0.12 -4.13 -42.32
C GLY A 334 -0.99 -3.74 -43.31
N HIS A 335 -2.01 -4.56 -43.51
CA HIS A 335 -3.14 -4.26 -44.38
C HIS A 335 -4.18 -3.38 -43.65
N THR A 336 -4.90 -2.55 -44.41
CA THR A 336 -6.05 -1.83 -43.85
C THR A 336 -7.25 -2.75 -43.81
N ILE A 337 -7.94 -2.79 -42.67
CA ILE A 337 -9.25 -3.43 -42.54
C ILE A 337 -10.33 -2.34 -42.55
N GLY A 338 -11.26 -2.46 -43.50
CA GLY A 338 -12.48 -1.68 -43.59
C GLY A 338 -13.72 -2.52 -43.28
N ILE A 339 -14.85 -1.88 -43.03
CA ILE A 339 -16.11 -2.57 -42.71
C ILE A 339 -17.01 -2.62 -43.94
N HIS A 340 -17.45 -3.83 -44.33
CA HIS A 340 -18.47 -4.02 -45.37
C HIS A 340 -19.86 -4.32 -44.81
N GLY A 341 -19.95 -4.59 -43.51
CA GLY A 341 -21.20 -4.87 -42.78
C GLY A 341 -21.18 -6.25 -42.14
N TYR A 342 -22.01 -6.46 -41.13
CA TYR A 342 -22.09 -7.72 -40.39
C TYR A 342 -22.84 -8.81 -41.18
N SER A 343 -24.07 -8.54 -41.63
CA SER A 343 -24.93 -9.55 -42.25
C SER A 343 -24.84 -9.63 -43.78
N HIS A 344 -24.38 -8.56 -44.44
CA HIS A 344 -24.44 -8.36 -45.90
C HIS A 344 -25.84 -8.57 -46.52
N ASP A 345 -26.90 -8.55 -45.70
CA ASP A 345 -28.27 -8.74 -46.17
C ASP A 345 -28.93 -7.38 -46.41
N TYR A 346 -29.04 -7.01 -47.69
CA TYR A 346 -29.67 -5.77 -48.16
C TYR A 346 -31.06 -5.53 -47.53
N SER A 347 -31.84 -6.60 -47.30
CA SER A 347 -33.19 -6.50 -46.74
C SER A 347 -33.24 -6.19 -45.25
N GLN A 348 -32.10 -6.27 -44.57
CA GLN A 348 -31.95 -5.89 -43.17
C GLN A 348 -31.25 -4.53 -43.07
N ILE A 349 -30.11 -4.38 -43.75
CA ILE A 349 -29.21 -3.24 -43.55
C ILE A 349 -29.73 -1.94 -44.16
N TYR A 350 -30.57 -1.98 -45.21
CA TYR A 350 -31.08 -0.77 -45.87
C TYR A 350 -32.54 -0.44 -45.52
N THR A 351 -33.06 -0.99 -44.42
CA THR A 351 -34.41 -0.68 -43.94
C THR A 351 -34.51 0.69 -43.26
N SER A 352 -33.42 1.19 -42.69
CA SER A 352 -33.28 2.54 -42.13
C SER A 352 -31.81 2.92 -41.97
N VAL A 353 -31.54 4.20 -41.70
CA VAL A 353 -30.19 4.67 -41.34
C VAL A 353 -29.66 3.94 -40.10
N ASP A 354 -30.49 3.81 -39.06
CA ASP A 354 -30.09 3.19 -37.80
C ASP A 354 -29.77 1.70 -37.97
N ALA A 355 -30.56 0.96 -38.76
CA ALA A 355 -30.32 -0.46 -39.03
C ALA A 355 -28.94 -0.68 -39.70
N PHE A 356 -28.56 0.20 -40.63
CA PHE A 356 -27.24 0.17 -41.26
C PHE A 356 -26.13 0.47 -40.23
N MET A 357 -26.30 1.55 -39.45
CA MET A 357 -25.28 1.99 -38.49
C MET A 357 -25.07 0.97 -37.38
N GLU A 358 -26.13 0.34 -36.87
CA GLU A 358 -26.04 -0.78 -35.92
C GLU A 358 -25.27 -1.96 -36.52
N ASN A 359 -25.53 -2.29 -37.79
CA ASN A 359 -24.88 -3.39 -38.48
C ASN A 359 -23.36 -3.18 -38.63
N ILE A 360 -22.92 -1.99 -39.07
CA ILE A 360 -21.49 -1.70 -39.20
C ILE A 360 -20.80 -1.55 -37.84
N ASN A 361 -21.46 -0.91 -36.86
CA ASN A 361 -20.88 -0.69 -35.54
C ASN A 361 -20.74 -2.00 -34.77
N LYS A 362 -21.64 -2.96 -34.96
CA LYS A 362 -21.50 -4.32 -34.41
C LYS A 362 -20.19 -4.97 -34.85
N LEU A 363 -19.88 -4.97 -36.15
CA LEU A 363 -18.65 -5.57 -36.66
C LEU A 363 -17.40 -4.76 -36.26
N LYS A 364 -17.49 -3.43 -36.31
CA LYS A 364 -16.39 -2.54 -35.89
C LYS A 364 -16.01 -2.74 -34.41
N ASN A 365 -17.00 -2.81 -33.52
CA ASN A 365 -16.76 -3.02 -32.09
C ASN A 365 -16.17 -4.39 -31.83
N LYS A 366 -16.72 -5.45 -32.46
CA LYS A 366 -16.15 -6.80 -32.38
C LYS A 366 -14.67 -6.82 -32.80
N LEU A 367 -14.33 -6.19 -33.94
CA LEU A 367 -12.94 -6.08 -34.39
C LEU A 367 -12.03 -5.38 -33.38
N LYS A 368 -12.50 -4.28 -32.81
CA LYS A 368 -11.75 -3.53 -31.81
C LYS A 368 -11.56 -4.33 -30.52
N GLU A 369 -12.56 -5.07 -30.08
CA GLU A 369 -12.50 -5.93 -28.89
C GLU A 369 -11.53 -7.10 -29.09
N ASP A 370 -11.61 -7.78 -30.24
CA ASP A 370 -10.82 -8.98 -30.52
C ASP A 370 -9.34 -8.69 -30.82
N THR A 371 -9.02 -7.47 -31.30
CA THR A 371 -7.69 -7.16 -31.87
C THR A 371 -7.10 -5.81 -31.45
N GLY A 372 -7.88 -4.91 -30.86
CA GLY A 372 -7.49 -3.52 -30.64
C GLY A 372 -7.58 -2.63 -31.90
N TYR A 373 -7.84 -3.20 -33.09
CA TYR A 373 -7.90 -2.45 -34.34
C TYR A 373 -9.22 -1.67 -34.47
N ASP A 374 -9.11 -0.35 -34.64
CA ASP A 374 -10.26 0.55 -34.76
C ASP A 374 -10.44 1.03 -36.21
N ALA A 375 -11.37 0.37 -36.91
CA ALA A 375 -11.66 0.62 -38.32
C ALA A 375 -12.22 2.04 -38.55
N PHE A 376 -11.70 2.70 -39.59
CA PHE A 376 -12.04 4.08 -39.94
C PHE A 376 -12.67 4.22 -41.32
N VAL A 377 -12.68 3.15 -42.12
CA VAL A 377 -13.21 3.15 -43.49
C VAL A 377 -14.25 2.06 -43.67
N ILE A 378 -15.31 2.38 -44.42
CA ILE A 378 -16.34 1.43 -44.81
C ILE A 378 -16.46 1.37 -46.33
N ARG A 379 -17.11 0.33 -46.82
CA ARG A 379 -17.67 0.30 -48.17
C ARG A 379 -19.11 -0.17 -48.06
N PHE A 380 -20.04 0.61 -48.61
CA PHE A 380 -21.45 0.23 -48.64
C PHE A 380 -21.63 -1.05 -49.48
N PRO A 381 -22.38 -2.07 -49.01
CA PRO A 381 -22.81 -3.18 -49.87
C PRO A 381 -23.49 -2.67 -51.14
N GLY A 382 -22.93 -3.02 -52.30
CA GLY A 382 -23.36 -2.54 -53.62
C GLY A 382 -22.83 -1.15 -54.02
N GLY A 383 -22.00 -0.51 -53.18
CA GLY A 383 -21.49 0.85 -53.35
C GLY A 383 -22.49 1.93 -52.96
N SER A 384 -22.01 3.17 -52.78
CA SER A 384 -22.86 4.34 -52.49
C SER A 384 -23.90 4.61 -53.58
N SER A 385 -23.62 4.16 -54.80
CA SER A 385 -24.47 4.26 -55.99
C SER A 385 -25.54 3.17 -56.12
N ASN A 386 -25.67 2.27 -55.15
CA ASN A 386 -26.60 1.16 -55.26
C ASN A 386 -28.05 1.64 -55.33
N THR A 387 -28.88 0.97 -56.14
CA THR A 387 -30.32 1.23 -56.25
C THR A 387 -31.15 0.13 -55.57
N VAL A 388 -30.52 -0.96 -55.13
CA VAL A 388 -31.23 -2.05 -54.44
C VAL A 388 -31.82 -1.59 -53.11
N SER A 389 -31.17 -0.63 -52.45
CA SER A 389 -31.65 0.02 -51.21
C SER A 389 -33.01 0.70 -51.36
N GLU A 390 -33.35 1.21 -52.55
CA GLU A 390 -34.64 1.89 -52.81
C GLU A 390 -35.84 0.97 -52.54
N LYS A 391 -35.66 -0.34 -52.70
CA LYS A 391 -36.69 -1.34 -52.40
C LYS A 391 -37.06 -1.42 -50.92
N TYR A 392 -36.18 -0.97 -50.03
CA TYR A 392 -36.32 -1.09 -48.58
C TYR A 392 -36.55 0.27 -47.93
N CYS A 393 -35.79 1.28 -48.33
CA CYS A 393 -35.93 2.64 -47.85
C CYS A 393 -35.46 3.64 -48.92
N GLN A 394 -36.40 4.42 -49.46
CA GLN A 394 -36.11 5.45 -50.45
C GLN A 394 -35.37 6.62 -49.80
N GLY A 395 -34.31 7.14 -50.44
CA GLY A 395 -33.49 8.22 -49.88
C GLY A 395 -32.50 7.80 -48.81
N VAL A 396 -32.35 6.49 -48.54
CA VAL A 396 -31.49 6.01 -47.45
C VAL A 396 -30.01 6.22 -47.76
N MET A 397 -29.56 6.06 -49.01
CA MET A 397 -28.14 6.20 -49.36
C MET A 397 -27.67 7.65 -49.23
N THR A 398 -28.50 8.61 -49.60
CA THR A 398 -28.24 10.03 -49.37
C THR A 398 -28.02 10.34 -47.89
N GLN A 399 -28.86 9.80 -47.02
CA GLN A 399 -28.73 10.00 -45.57
C GLN A 399 -27.51 9.26 -44.99
N LEU A 400 -27.25 8.04 -45.46
CA LEU A 400 -26.13 7.22 -44.99
C LEU A 400 -24.78 7.81 -45.36
N ALA A 401 -24.62 8.32 -46.57
CA ALA A 401 -23.38 8.95 -46.99
C ALA A 401 -22.98 10.12 -46.07
N GLN A 402 -23.96 10.94 -45.66
CA GLN A 402 -23.76 12.01 -44.69
C GLN A 402 -23.50 11.46 -43.29
N ARG A 403 -24.35 10.54 -42.81
CA ARG A 403 -24.27 10.01 -41.44
C ARG A 403 -22.94 9.31 -41.15
N VAL A 404 -22.43 8.53 -42.09
CA VAL A 404 -21.15 7.85 -41.95
C VAL A 404 -20.01 8.86 -41.77
N THR A 405 -20.02 9.94 -42.54
CA THR A 405 -19.01 11.01 -42.40
C THR A 405 -19.15 11.80 -41.11
N ASP A 406 -20.38 12.05 -40.65
CA ASP A 406 -20.63 12.74 -39.37
C ASP A 406 -20.13 11.92 -38.17
N ASP A 407 -20.20 10.59 -38.25
CA ASP A 407 -19.67 9.66 -37.25
C ASP A 407 -18.13 9.47 -37.37
N GLY A 408 -17.45 10.28 -38.19
CA GLY A 408 -16.00 10.29 -38.35
C GLY A 408 -15.44 9.11 -39.16
N LEU A 409 -16.31 8.42 -39.90
CA LEU A 409 -15.92 7.33 -40.81
C LEU A 409 -15.76 7.86 -42.24
N MET A 410 -14.80 7.28 -42.96
CA MET A 410 -14.71 7.42 -44.40
C MET A 410 -15.51 6.30 -45.07
N TYR A 411 -16.16 6.58 -46.21
CA TYR A 411 -16.59 5.51 -47.12
C TYR A 411 -15.80 5.56 -48.42
N MET A 412 -15.59 4.40 -49.04
CA MET A 412 -14.81 4.25 -50.26
C MET A 412 -15.54 3.36 -51.27
N ASP A 413 -15.84 3.89 -52.46
CA ASP A 413 -16.30 3.11 -53.60
C ASP A 413 -15.09 2.59 -54.41
N TRP A 414 -15.20 2.49 -55.73
CA TRP A 414 -14.12 2.05 -56.62
C TRP A 414 -14.17 2.80 -57.94
N ASN A 415 -13.10 2.74 -58.73
CA ASN A 415 -13.08 3.32 -60.08
C ASN A 415 -12.35 2.45 -61.11
N VAL A 416 -12.02 1.22 -60.69
CA VAL A 416 -11.52 0.11 -61.48
C VAL A 416 -12.28 -1.12 -61.02
N SER A 417 -13.11 -1.68 -61.89
CA SER A 417 -13.84 -2.92 -61.60
C SER A 417 -13.10 -4.11 -62.19
N SER A 418 -12.96 -5.18 -61.42
CA SER A 418 -12.44 -6.45 -61.93
C SER A 418 -13.46 -7.25 -62.74
N GLY A 419 -14.76 -6.99 -62.51
CA GLY A 419 -15.86 -7.79 -63.06
C GLY A 419 -15.99 -9.18 -62.43
N ASP A 420 -15.32 -9.43 -61.30
CA ASP A 420 -15.41 -10.71 -60.57
C ASP A 420 -16.75 -10.88 -59.82
N ALA A 421 -17.48 -9.79 -59.57
CA ALA A 421 -18.83 -9.80 -59.00
C ALA A 421 -19.92 -10.30 -59.97
N GLU A 422 -19.67 -10.27 -61.29
CA GLU A 422 -20.67 -10.61 -62.33
C GLU A 422 -20.99 -12.12 -62.42
N GLY A 423 -20.23 -12.96 -61.72
CA GLY A 423 -20.46 -14.39 -61.63
C GLY A 423 -19.38 -15.09 -60.82
N ASN A 424 -19.55 -16.38 -60.55
CA ASN A 424 -18.51 -17.20 -59.93
C ASN A 424 -17.54 -17.73 -60.99
N ASN A 425 -16.26 -17.89 -60.63
CA ASN A 425 -15.21 -18.40 -61.52
C ASN A 425 -15.10 -17.64 -62.86
N ARG A 426 -15.18 -16.31 -62.81
CA ARG A 426 -14.94 -15.45 -63.98
C ARG A 426 -13.53 -15.76 -64.54
N PRO A 427 -13.34 -15.88 -65.86
CA PRO A 427 -12.04 -16.22 -66.41
C PRO A 427 -10.93 -15.29 -65.93
N VAL A 428 -9.81 -15.86 -65.48
CA VAL A 428 -8.67 -15.11 -64.89
C VAL A 428 -8.16 -14.02 -65.83
N ASN A 429 -8.07 -14.31 -67.13
CA ASN A 429 -7.64 -13.35 -68.14
C ASN A 429 -8.60 -12.15 -68.30
N LEU A 430 -9.90 -12.38 -68.11
CA LEU A 430 -10.89 -11.31 -68.14
C LEU A 430 -10.75 -10.40 -66.92
N ILE A 431 -10.56 -10.98 -65.73
CA ILE A 431 -10.28 -10.22 -64.51
C ILE A 431 -9.03 -9.35 -64.68
N ILE A 432 -7.92 -9.94 -65.16
CA ILE A 432 -6.67 -9.22 -65.41
C ILE A 432 -6.91 -8.09 -66.43
N GLY A 433 -7.56 -8.37 -67.54
CA GLY A 433 -7.82 -7.38 -68.60
C GLY A 433 -8.69 -6.21 -68.11
N ASN A 434 -9.74 -6.49 -67.34
CA ASN A 434 -10.61 -5.47 -66.78
C ASN A 434 -9.86 -4.55 -65.80
N VAL A 435 -9.10 -5.14 -64.86
CA VAL A 435 -8.36 -4.37 -63.86
C VAL A 435 -7.27 -3.53 -64.52
N THR A 436 -6.42 -4.16 -65.32
CA THR A 436 -5.28 -3.48 -65.95
C THR A 436 -5.71 -2.43 -66.98
N GLY A 437 -6.78 -2.69 -67.73
CA GLY A 437 -7.38 -1.72 -68.65
C GLY A 437 -8.09 -0.56 -67.96
N GLY A 438 -8.46 -0.72 -66.68
CA GLY A 438 -9.04 0.35 -65.87
C GLY A 438 -8.02 1.31 -65.26
N PHE A 439 -6.73 0.94 -65.18
CA PHE A 439 -5.70 1.80 -64.62
C PHE A 439 -5.51 3.08 -65.44
N LYS A 440 -5.37 4.21 -64.75
CA LYS A 440 -5.02 5.51 -65.34
C LYS A 440 -3.98 6.19 -64.47
N HIS A 441 -2.96 6.73 -65.13
CA HIS A 441 -2.00 7.63 -64.51
C HIS A 441 -2.67 8.97 -64.14
N GLY A 442 -2.09 9.67 -63.16
CA GLY A 442 -2.60 10.93 -62.63
C GLY A 442 -3.85 10.82 -61.74
N ARG A 443 -4.18 9.64 -61.21
CA ARG A 443 -5.29 9.44 -60.27
C ARG A 443 -5.05 8.28 -59.30
N ASN A 444 -5.84 8.27 -58.22
CA ASN A 444 -6.03 7.09 -57.37
C ASN A 444 -6.84 6.03 -58.11
N ASN A 445 -6.26 4.84 -58.30
CA ASN A 445 -6.93 3.68 -58.90
C ASN A 445 -7.41 2.74 -57.79
N VAL A 446 -8.69 2.83 -57.41
CA VAL A 446 -9.29 1.98 -56.37
C VAL A 446 -9.95 0.79 -57.06
N VAL A 447 -9.37 -0.39 -56.86
CA VAL A 447 -9.74 -1.64 -57.54
C VAL A 447 -10.70 -2.44 -56.69
N LEU A 448 -11.89 -2.73 -57.22
CA LEU A 448 -12.84 -3.66 -56.60
C LEU A 448 -12.55 -5.11 -57.02
N MET A 449 -12.23 -5.95 -56.04
CA MET A 449 -12.15 -7.40 -56.12
C MET A 449 -12.86 -8.01 -54.90
N HIS A 450 -13.06 -9.33 -54.88
CA HIS A 450 -13.72 -10.04 -53.79
C HIS A 450 -12.88 -11.23 -53.34
N ASP A 451 -12.90 -11.54 -52.04
CA ASP A 451 -12.13 -12.62 -51.42
C ASP A 451 -12.98 -13.68 -50.71
N THR A 452 -14.26 -13.81 -51.08
CA THR A 452 -15.08 -14.95 -50.66
C THR A 452 -14.60 -16.27 -51.25
N SER A 453 -15.01 -17.39 -50.65
CA SER A 453 -14.66 -18.75 -51.13
C SER A 453 -15.08 -19.05 -52.57
N ALA A 454 -16.05 -18.31 -53.11
CA ALA A 454 -16.53 -18.46 -54.49
C ALA A 454 -15.68 -17.70 -55.53
N LYS A 455 -14.69 -16.92 -55.09
CA LYS A 455 -13.92 -15.97 -55.93
C LYS A 455 -12.46 -16.43 -56.12
N GLN A 456 -12.28 -17.73 -56.32
CA GLN A 456 -10.97 -18.37 -56.53
C GLN A 456 -10.14 -17.70 -57.64
N THR A 457 -10.79 -17.37 -58.75
CA THR A 457 -10.16 -16.74 -59.91
C THR A 457 -9.68 -15.31 -59.64
N SER A 458 -10.21 -14.64 -58.61
CA SER A 458 -9.73 -13.33 -58.17
C SER A 458 -8.35 -13.42 -57.53
N ALA A 459 -8.13 -14.43 -56.67
CA ALA A 459 -6.80 -14.73 -56.14
C ALA A 459 -5.81 -15.15 -57.25
N ASP A 460 -6.25 -15.96 -58.22
CA ASP A 460 -5.43 -16.39 -59.36
C ASP A 460 -4.93 -15.22 -60.23
N ALA A 461 -5.76 -14.17 -60.39
CA ALA A 461 -5.43 -13.01 -61.21
C ALA A 461 -4.42 -12.05 -60.55
N LEU A 462 -4.33 -12.07 -59.22
CA LEU A 462 -3.71 -11.02 -58.43
C LEU A 462 -2.23 -10.79 -58.75
N GLN A 463 -1.42 -11.85 -58.86
CA GLN A 463 0.01 -11.72 -59.18
C GLN A 463 0.24 -11.02 -60.52
N SER A 464 -0.59 -11.32 -61.53
CA SER A 464 -0.46 -10.70 -62.85
C SER A 464 -0.85 -9.22 -62.82
N ILE A 465 -1.88 -8.87 -62.06
CA ILE A 465 -2.29 -7.47 -61.84
C ILE A 465 -1.17 -6.68 -61.16
N ILE A 466 -0.57 -7.23 -60.10
CA ILE A 466 0.53 -6.59 -59.38
C ILE A 466 1.74 -6.40 -60.30
N THR A 467 2.09 -7.44 -61.04
CA THR A 467 3.22 -7.41 -61.99
C THR A 467 3.00 -6.34 -63.06
N TYR A 468 1.79 -6.25 -63.61
CA TYR A 468 1.44 -5.19 -64.58
C TYR A 468 1.58 -3.80 -63.95
N GLY A 469 1.01 -3.57 -62.76
CA GLY A 469 1.09 -2.26 -62.09
C GLY A 469 2.53 -1.83 -61.87
N LYS A 470 3.37 -2.70 -61.28
CA LYS A 470 4.80 -2.42 -61.05
C LYS A 470 5.55 -2.13 -62.35
N ASN A 471 5.32 -2.92 -63.40
CA ASN A 471 5.98 -2.75 -64.69
C ASN A 471 5.56 -1.46 -65.43
N ASN A 472 4.40 -0.91 -65.08
CA ASN A 472 3.90 0.34 -65.64
C ASN A 472 4.07 1.54 -64.69
N GLY A 473 4.92 1.42 -63.65
CA GLY A 473 5.28 2.55 -62.79
C GLY A 473 4.23 2.93 -61.75
N TYR A 474 3.23 2.08 -61.50
CA TYR A 474 2.28 2.28 -60.41
C TYR A 474 2.86 1.82 -59.06
N SER A 475 2.41 2.47 -58.00
CA SER A 475 2.72 2.12 -56.61
C SER A 475 1.48 1.60 -55.90
N PHE A 476 1.65 0.59 -55.05
CA PHE A 476 0.55 -0.05 -54.32
C PHE A 476 0.50 0.48 -52.89
N TYR A 477 -0.69 0.93 -52.48
CA TYR A 477 -0.92 1.44 -51.14
C TYR A 477 -2.23 0.87 -50.58
N PRO A 478 -2.31 0.62 -49.26
CA PRO A 478 -3.59 0.40 -48.61
C PRO A 478 -4.28 1.76 -48.40
N ILE A 479 -5.60 1.75 -48.27
CA ILE A 479 -6.37 2.95 -47.93
C ILE A 479 -5.96 3.42 -46.52
N SER A 480 -5.62 4.70 -46.38
CA SER A 480 -5.36 5.39 -45.12
C SER A 480 -6.42 6.47 -44.86
N LYS A 481 -6.46 7.05 -43.65
CA LYS A 481 -7.38 8.16 -43.32
C LYS A 481 -7.22 9.39 -44.22
N ASP A 482 -6.04 9.56 -44.82
CA ASP A 482 -5.72 10.67 -45.71
C ASP A 482 -5.92 10.33 -47.20
N THR A 483 -6.31 9.09 -47.51
CA THR A 483 -6.56 8.70 -48.89
C THR A 483 -7.75 9.49 -49.43
N ILE A 484 -7.55 10.18 -50.55
CA ILE A 484 -8.63 10.90 -51.23
C ILE A 484 -9.69 9.89 -51.65
N PRO A 485 -10.94 9.99 -51.13
CA PRO A 485 -11.96 9.00 -51.41
C PRO A 485 -12.39 9.01 -52.87
N VAL A 486 -12.68 7.81 -53.39
CA VAL A 486 -13.41 7.62 -54.63
C VAL A 486 -14.87 7.41 -54.25
N HIS A 487 -15.73 8.35 -54.63
CA HIS A 487 -17.18 8.27 -54.43
C HIS A 487 -17.90 8.20 -55.77
N HIS A 488 -18.86 7.30 -55.88
CA HIS A 488 -19.81 7.30 -56.97
C HIS A 488 -20.88 8.38 -56.78
N GLY A 489 -21.70 8.61 -57.82
CA GLY A 489 -22.95 9.34 -57.66
C GLY A 489 -23.95 8.50 -56.86
N ILE A 490 -24.56 9.10 -55.83
CA ILE A 490 -25.62 8.48 -55.04
C ILE A 490 -26.90 8.43 -55.88
N ASN A 491 -27.53 7.24 -55.97
CA ASN A 491 -28.69 6.99 -56.83
C ASN A 491 -29.98 6.63 -56.07
N ASN A 492 -29.97 6.70 -54.73
CA ASN A 492 -31.14 6.49 -53.87
C ASN A 492 -31.28 7.60 -52.82
#